data_AF-A0A0N8JWK4-F1
#
_entry.id   AF-A0A0N8JWK4-F1
#
_cell.length_a   1.000
_cell.length_b   1.000
_cell.length_c   1.000
_cell.angle_alpha   90.00
_cell.angle_beta   90.00
_cell.angle_gamma   90.00
#
_symmetry.space_group_name_H-M   'P 1'
#
loop_
_entity.id
_entity.type
_entity.pdbx_description
1 polymer ?
#
loop_
_entity_poly.entity_id
_entity_poly.type
_entity_poly.pdbx_seq_one_letter_code
_entity_poly.pdbx_strand_id
1 'polypeptide(L)'
;MEDGQTLFDYNVGLNDIVQLLIRSQTDPPDSPNPKDYEGMACSSVTPVGTTATTNNGAKSSSPLLDNQPSTSSRSFLIDPGIGAFKIHELVDCRDISIGAWFEASIENVSRVSKGQNGKAPVAGQSGKPGKRTSGKQDVEQGLSVTDNNGNVLLHSDRGPSTSLTDFTDTEEIIYHIKYDDYPENGVVEMCSEDVRPRARTVLKWEQLEVGQVIMVNYNIEMPEERGFWYDAEITSLKELSRTSKEVRVKLLLGGPGDVIGDCKVLFVDEIYKIEKKGAPPLSAIDGQFKRRRQPTRSLRC
;
A
#
# COMPACT_ATOMS: atom_id res chain seq x y z
N MET A 1 50.18 -18.81 39.53
CA MET A 1 49.59 -18.48 38.22
C MET A 1 48.31 -19.28 38.15
N GLU A 2 47.22 -18.76 38.72
CA GLU A 2 46.30 -17.79 38.06
C GLU A 2 45.48 -18.56 37.00
N ASP A 3 44.15 -18.54 36.93
CA ASP A 3 43.13 -17.74 37.59
C ASP A 3 41.82 -18.52 37.65
N GLY A 4 41.09 -18.36 38.75
CA GLY A 4 39.65 -18.60 38.77
C GLY A 4 38.94 -17.44 38.10
N GLN A 5 38.08 -17.73 37.12
CA GLN A 5 37.10 -16.77 36.63
C GLN A 5 35.73 -17.43 36.61
N THR A 6 34.97 -17.10 37.64
CA THR A 6 33.53 -17.28 37.76
C THR A 6 32.84 -16.50 36.63
N LEU A 7 32.18 -17.20 35.71
CA LEU A 7 31.22 -16.58 34.78
C LEU A 7 30.03 -16.06 35.60
N PHE A 8 29.99 -14.76 35.82
CA PHE A 8 28.82 -14.09 36.34
C PHE A 8 27.76 -14.01 35.24
N ASP A 9 26.62 -14.64 35.54
CA ASP A 9 25.41 -14.68 34.76
C ASP A 9 24.73 -13.30 34.79
N TYR A 10 24.92 -12.48 33.75
CA TYR A 10 24.23 -11.20 33.63
C TYR A 10 22.86 -11.40 33.00
N ASN A 11 21.91 -11.85 33.83
CA ASN A 11 20.49 -11.68 33.57
C ASN A 11 20.14 -10.19 33.64
N VAL A 12 20.29 -9.47 32.53
CA VAL A 12 19.83 -8.08 32.41
C VAL A 12 18.31 -8.06 32.30
N GLY A 13 17.64 -7.73 33.41
CA GLY A 13 16.20 -7.49 33.44
C GLY A 13 15.86 -6.24 32.62
N LEU A 14 15.10 -6.41 31.55
CA LEU A 14 14.71 -5.36 30.59
C LEU A 14 13.78 -4.25 31.15
N ASN A 15 13.53 -4.20 32.46
CA ASN A 15 12.55 -3.28 33.06
C ASN A 15 13.15 -2.01 33.68
N ASP A 16 14.48 -1.82 33.69
CA ASP A 16 15.14 -0.64 34.31
C ASP A 16 15.83 0.30 33.29
N ILE A 17 15.36 0.37 32.04
CA ILE A 17 15.86 1.38 31.09
C ILE A 17 15.06 2.68 31.26
N VAL A 18 15.60 3.62 32.03
CA VAL A 18 15.02 4.96 32.18
C VAL A 18 15.52 5.86 31.05
N GLN A 19 14.61 6.38 30.21
CA GLN A 19 14.93 7.29 29.12
C GLN A 19 14.71 8.75 29.57
N LEU A 20 15.79 9.51 29.73
CA LEU A 20 15.75 10.92 30.12
C LEU A 20 15.61 11.83 28.89
N LEU A 21 14.63 12.73 28.90
CA LEU A 21 14.43 13.76 27.87
C LEU A 21 14.79 15.15 28.43
N ILE A 22 15.87 15.75 27.93
CA ILE A 22 16.26 17.13 28.27
C ILE A 22 15.64 18.08 27.25
N ARG A 23 14.85 19.05 27.71
CA ARG A 23 14.29 20.12 26.86
C ARG A 23 15.26 21.31 26.83
N SER A 24 15.71 21.69 25.64
CA SER A 24 16.38 22.96 25.38
C SER A 24 15.33 24.07 25.22
N GLN A 25 15.28 25.01 26.17
CA GLN A 25 14.50 26.24 26.02
C GLN A 25 15.27 27.24 25.15
N THR A 26 14.56 27.92 24.26
CA THR A 26 15.05 29.00 23.39
C THR A 26 14.34 30.29 23.83
N ASP A 27 15.10 31.25 24.38
CA ASP A 27 14.60 32.58 24.73
C ASP A 27 14.68 33.55 23.53
N PRO A 28 13.66 34.40 23.30
CA PRO A 28 13.77 35.63 22.50
C PRO A 28 13.73 36.92 23.36
N PRO A 29 14.10 38.09 22.80
CA PRO A 29 14.74 39.18 23.53
C PRO A 29 13.83 40.37 23.93
N ASP A 30 14.45 41.22 24.75
CA ASP A 30 14.22 42.65 25.03
C ASP A 30 13.32 43.09 26.22
N SER A 31 13.90 43.95 27.06
CA SER A 31 13.36 44.66 28.24
C SER A 31 12.68 45.99 27.83
N PRO A 32 12.08 46.88 28.69
CA PRO A 32 12.20 46.99 30.16
C PRO A 32 10.98 47.51 31.01
N ASN A 33 11.08 47.27 32.34
CA ASN A 33 10.67 48.09 33.53
C ASN A 33 9.17 48.38 33.87
N PRO A 34 8.82 48.89 35.08
CA PRO A 34 9.44 48.82 36.43
C PRO A 34 8.44 48.55 37.61
N LYS A 35 9.01 48.51 38.84
CA LYS A 35 8.45 48.84 40.19
C LYS A 35 8.01 47.66 41.08
N ASP A 36 8.38 47.53 42.36
CA ASP A 36 9.21 48.30 43.31
C ASP A 36 9.52 47.41 44.54
N TYR A 37 10.66 47.68 45.21
CA TYR A 37 10.97 47.51 46.65
C TYR A 37 11.08 46.08 47.27
N GLU A 38 12.01 45.71 48.17
CA GLU A 38 13.27 46.23 48.73
C GLU A 38 14.04 45.00 49.30
N GLY A 39 15.38 45.06 49.43
CA GLY A 39 16.11 44.02 50.19
C GLY A 39 17.63 43.93 50.03
N MET A 40 18.33 45.06 50.13
CA MET A 40 19.73 45.29 50.50
C MET A 40 20.76 44.14 50.68
N ALA A 41 21.83 44.24 49.88
CA ALA A 41 23.28 43.96 50.12
C ALA A 41 23.79 42.50 50.30
N CYS A 42 24.99 42.11 49.85
CA CYS A 42 26.21 42.90 49.65
C CYS A 42 27.18 42.37 48.54
N SER A 43 27.85 43.34 47.91
CA SER A 43 29.28 43.42 47.53
C SER A 43 29.95 42.36 46.64
N SER A 44 29.92 42.67 45.34
CA SER A 44 31.05 42.80 44.39
C SER A 44 32.46 42.32 44.78
N VAL A 45 33.07 41.53 43.89
CA VAL A 45 34.38 41.86 43.28
C VAL A 45 34.49 41.26 41.87
N THR A 46 34.99 42.12 40.98
CA THR A 46 35.35 42.02 39.55
C THR A 46 36.74 41.37 39.32
N PRO A 47 37.42 41.41 38.13
CA PRO A 47 37.02 41.53 36.70
C PRO A 47 37.86 40.62 35.74
N VAL A 48 37.68 40.86 34.42
CA VAL A 48 38.62 40.66 33.28
C VAL A 48 38.71 39.21 32.78
N GLY A 49 38.37 38.86 31.54
CA GLY A 49 38.79 39.34 30.22
C GLY A 49 39.25 38.06 29.46
N THR A 50 39.35 37.89 28.15
CA THR A 50 39.55 38.77 26.99
C THR A 50 39.46 37.83 25.76
N THR A 51 38.85 38.31 24.67
CA THR A 51 39.15 38.04 23.23
C THR A 51 39.27 36.62 22.64
N ALA A 52 38.35 36.37 21.70
CA ALA A 52 38.58 36.21 20.25
C ALA A 52 39.40 35.02 19.64
N THR A 53 38.80 34.50 18.56
CA THR A 53 39.34 34.17 17.22
C THR A 53 39.88 32.75 16.86
N THR A 54 39.44 32.32 15.66
CA THR A 54 40.13 31.62 14.54
C THR A 54 39.98 30.09 14.30
N ASN A 55 39.33 29.80 13.16
CA ASN A 55 39.73 29.03 11.96
C ASN A 55 40.21 27.55 12.00
N ASN A 56 39.51 26.78 11.14
CA ASN A 56 39.94 25.80 10.11
C ASN A 56 40.75 24.54 10.45
N GLY A 57 40.29 23.39 9.94
CA GLY A 57 41.12 22.21 9.69
C GLY A 57 40.35 21.00 9.14
N ALA A 58 40.48 20.73 7.84
CA ALA A 58 40.01 19.51 7.19
C ALA A 58 40.89 18.29 7.56
N LYS A 59 40.30 17.07 7.58
CA LYS A 59 40.98 15.81 7.22
C LYS A 59 39.99 14.63 7.11
N SER A 60 40.26 13.82 6.10
CA SER A 60 39.56 12.61 5.65
C SER A 60 39.80 11.40 6.56
N SER A 61 38.76 10.58 6.78
CA SER A 61 38.91 9.15 7.05
C SER A 61 37.63 8.40 6.65
N SER A 62 37.78 7.49 5.69
CA SER A 62 36.82 6.42 5.35
C SER A 62 36.62 5.44 6.51
N PRO A 63 35.41 4.86 6.65
CA PRO A 63 35.27 3.43 6.98
C PRO A 63 34.32 2.73 5.98
N LEU A 64 34.77 1.62 5.39
CA LEU A 64 34.50 0.23 5.81
C LEU A 64 33.07 -0.23 5.53
N LEU A 65 33.01 -1.30 4.73
CA LEU A 65 31.82 -2.07 4.36
C LEU A 65 31.05 -2.50 5.59
N ASP A 66 29.89 -1.90 5.80
CA ASP A 66 28.92 -2.37 6.79
C ASP A 66 27.85 -3.22 6.11
N ASN A 67 27.68 -4.42 6.66
CA ASN A 67 26.61 -5.36 6.37
C ASN A 67 25.31 -4.78 6.95
N GLN A 68 24.71 -3.82 6.23
CA GLN A 68 23.44 -3.21 6.60
C GLN A 68 22.29 -4.20 6.35
N PRO A 69 21.42 -4.49 7.34
CA PRO A 69 20.07 -4.95 7.01
C PRO A 69 19.47 -3.87 6.11
N SER A 70 18.97 -4.26 4.93
CA SER A 70 18.31 -3.34 4.01
C SER A 70 16.93 -2.95 4.56
N THR A 71 16.89 -2.22 5.67
CA THR A 71 15.76 -1.38 6.06
C THR A 71 16.08 0.04 5.59
N SER A 72 16.33 0.18 4.29
CA SER A 72 16.57 1.50 3.72
C SER A 72 15.24 2.26 3.76
N SER A 73 15.32 3.40 4.44
CA SER A 73 14.45 4.60 4.48
C SER A 73 13.92 5.09 3.12
N ARG A 74 13.47 4.18 2.25
CA ARG A 74 12.95 4.51 0.92
C ARG A 74 11.49 4.92 1.06
N SER A 75 11.30 6.15 1.53
CA SER A 75 9.97 6.75 1.72
C SER A 75 9.54 7.60 0.51
N PHE A 76 10.39 7.74 -0.51
CA PHE A 76 10.09 8.50 -1.71
C PHE A 76 9.41 7.59 -2.75
N LEU A 77 8.39 8.13 -3.41
CA LEU A 77 7.69 7.42 -4.48
C LEU A 77 8.56 7.35 -5.73
N ILE A 78 8.67 6.15 -6.32
CA ILE A 78 9.39 5.94 -7.58
C ILE A 78 8.39 5.52 -8.64
N ASP A 79 8.35 6.25 -9.75
CA ASP A 79 7.55 5.86 -10.91
C ASP A 79 8.27 4.75 -11.68
N PRO A 80 7.73 3.51 -11.71
CA PRO A 80 8.34 2.41 -12.45
C PRO A 80 8.13 2.53 -13.97
N GLY A 81 7.33 3.50 -14.44
CA GLY A 81 6.97 3.67 -15.86
C GLY A 81 5.93 2.68 -16.38
N ILE A 82 5.37 1.85 -15.48
CA ILE A 82 4.46 0.74 -15.78
C ILE A 82 3.41 0.62 -14.68
N GLY A 83 2.22 0.12 -15.00
CA GLY A 83 1.15 -0.03 -14.00
C GLY A 83 0.59 1.32 -13.51
N ALA A 84 -0.31 1.24 -12.54
CA ALA A 84 -1.04 2.39 -11.99
C ALA A 84 -0.49 2.90 -10.66
N PHE A 85 0.38 2.13 -10.00
CA PHE A 85 0.91 2.43 -8.67
C PHE A 85 2.43 2.58 -8.70
N LYS A 86 2.93 3.48 -7.86
CA LYS A 86 4.37 3.76 -7.72
C LYS A 86 5.00 2.82 -6.69
N ILE A 87 6.30 2.59 -6.81
CA ILE A 87 7.04 1.88 -5.76
C ILE A 87 7.06 2.76 -4.50
N HIS A 88 6.92 2.12 -3.35
CA HIS A 88 6.71 2.68 -2.01
C HIS A 88 5.34 3.37 -1.80
N GLU A 89 4.41 3.24 -2.75
CA GLU A 89 3.04 3.72 -2.58
C GLU A 89 2.27 2.87 -1.56
N LEU A 90 1.52 3.53 -0.67
CA LEU A 90 0.60 2.89 0.26
C LEU A 90 -0.69 2.49 -0.44
N VAL A 91 -1.00 1.20 -0.36
CA VAL A 91 -2.15 0.57 -1.00
C VAL A 91 -2.96 -0.25 0.00
N ASP A 92 -4.18 -0.59 -0.40
CA ASP A 92 -4.94 -1.69 0.18
C ASP A 92 -4.94 -2.87 -0.80
N CYS A 93 -4.63 -4.05 -0.28
CA CYS A 93 -4.57 -5.29 -1.04
C CYS A 93 -5.65 -6.26 -0.56
N ARG A 94 -6.37 -6.90 -1.49
CA ARG A 94 -7.42 -7.87 -1.17
C ARG A 94 -6.83 -9.26 -1.04
N ASP A 95 -7.05 -9.91 0.09
CA ASP A 95 -6.84 -11.35 0.22
C ASP A 95 -8.02 -12.09 -0.42
N ILE A 96 -7.78 -12.78 -1.53
CA ILE A 96 -8.82 -13.50 -2.29
C ILE A 96 -9.44 -14.67 -1.53
N SER A 97 -8.75 -15.23 -0.53
CA SER A 97 -9.23 -16.40 0.21
C SER A 97 -10.37 -16.04 1.16
N ILE A 98 -10.36 -14.81 1.67
CA ILE A 98 -11.33 -14.32 2.66
C ILE A 98 -12.11 -13.09 2.19
N GLY A 99 -11.68 -12.42 1.12
CA GLY A 99 -12.33 -11.23 0.56
C GLY A 99 -12.04 -9.94 1.34
N ALA A 100 -11.08 -9.96 2.27
CA ALA A 100 -10.75 -8.82 3.12
C ALA A 100 -9.61 -7.96 2.55
N TRP A 101 -9.62 -6.67 2.88
CA TRP A 101 -8.63 -5.68 2.46
C TRP A 101 -7.63 -5.34 3.58
N PHE A 102 -6.34 -5.37 3.25
CA PHE A 102 -5.24 -5.14 4.19
C PHE A 102 -4.31 -4.03 3.72
N GLU A 103 -3.77 -3.29 4.68
CA GLU A 103 -2.75 -2.28 4.46
C GLU A 103 -1.44 -2.91 3.96
N ALA A 104 -0.95 -2.42 2.82
CA ALA A 104 0.35 -2.81 2.27
C ALA A 104 1.05 -1.62 1.59
N SER A 105 2.29 -1.85 1.19
CA SER A 105 3.07 -0.95 0.35
C SER A 105 3.61 -1.68 -0.89
N ILE A 106 3.73 -0.96 -2.01
CA ILE A 106 4.33 -1.50 -3.24
C ILE A 106 5.85 -1.56 -3.06
N GLU A 107 6.44 -2.73 -3.25
CA GLU A 107 7.90 -2.92 -3.27
C GLU A 107 8.47 -3.02 -4.68
N ASN A 108 7.70 -3.54 -5.63
CA ASN A 108 8.09 -3.60 -7.03
C ASN A 108 6.87 -3.73 -7.95
N VAL A 109 7.07 -3.43 -9.24
CA VAL A 109 6.07 -3.63 -10.30
C VAL A 109 6.74 -4.35 -11.46
N SER A 110 6.12 -5.42 -11.96
CA SER A 110 6.63 -6.19 -13.10
C SER A 110 5.54 -6.48 -14.13
N ARG A 111 5.96 -6.92 -15.31
CA ARG A 111 5.08 -7.39 -16.40
C ARG A 111 5.23 -8.89 -16.55
N VAL A 112 4.11 -9.57 -16.74
CA VAL A 112 4.13 -10.94 -17.23
C VAL A 112 4.22 -10.90 -18.75
N SER A 113 5.41 -11.23 -19.29
CA SER A 113 5.53 -11.51 -20.72
C SER A 113 4.96 -12.90 -20.99
N LYS A 114 3.84 -12.99 -21.72
CA LYS A 114 3.39 -14.27 -22.30
C LYS A 114 4.31 -14.63 -23.48
N GLY A 115 5.54 -15.08 -23.19
CA GLY A 115 6.46 -15.48 -24.25
C GLY A 115 7.92 -15.65 -23.84
N GLN A 116 8.22 -16.63 -22.99
CA GLN A 116 9.38 -17.55 -23.09
C GLN A 116 9.51 -18.38 -21.81
N ASN A 117 8.96 -19.60 -21.82
CA ASN A 117 9.57 -20.75 -21.12
C ASN A 117 9.11 -22.03 -21.81
N GLY A 118 9.63 -22.24 -23.01
CA GLY A 118 9.63 -23.54 -23.68
C GLY A 118 10.82 -24.38 -23.18
N LYS A 119 10.50 -25.37 -22.35
CA LYS A 119 11.18 -26.68 -22.12
C LYS A 119 12.71 -26.74 -21.98
N ALA A 120 13.11 -27.41 -20.89
CA ALA A 120 13.85 -28.68 -21.02
C ALA A 120 13.30 -29.72 -20.04
N PRO A 121 12.89 -30.90 -20.55
CA PRO A 121 13.33 -32.14 -19.93
C PRO A 121 14.14 -32.98 -20.91
N VAL A 122 15.11 -33.66 -20.32
CA VAL A 122 16.18 -34.43 -20.94
C VAL A 122 15.66 -35.71 -21.63
N ALA A 123 16.18 -35.91 -22.84
CA ALA A 123 16.48 -37.15 -23.59
C ALA A 123 15.51 -38.35 -23.58
N GLY A 124 15.07 -38.71 -24.80
CA GLY A 124 14.60 -40.05 -25.17
C GLY A 124 14.44 -40.14 -26.68
N GLN A 125 15.43 -40.71 -27.38
CA GLN A 125 15.51 -40.86 -28.83
C GLN A 125 14.62 -41.98 -29.39
N SER A 126 14.50 -41.95 -30.73
CA SER A 126 14.02 -42.94 -31.72
C SER A 126 12.55 -42.78 -32.11
N GLY A 127 12.14 -42.61 -33.38
CA GLY A 127 12.83 -42.59 -34.67
C GLY A 127 12.01 -43.37 -35.70
N LYS A 128 11.36 -42.69 -36.67
CA LYS A 128 11.31 -43.02 -38.12
C LYS A 128 10.23 -42.23 -38.90
N PRO A 129 10.42 -42.01 -40.23
CA PRO A 129 9.68 -40.99 -41.00
C PRO A 129 8.82 -41.54 -42.16
N GLY A 130 7.90 -40.71 -42.64
CA GLY A 130 7.18 -40.85 -43.93
C GLY A 130 5.87 -40.05 -43.87
N LYS A 131 5.32 -39.43 -44.91
CA LYS A 131 5.64 -39.32 -46.34
C LYS A 131 4.73 -38.17 -46.84
N ARG A 132 5.25 -37.30 -47.71
CA ARG A 132 4.51 -36.17 -48.33
C ARG A 132 3.31 -36.66 -49.16
N THR A 133 2.21 -35.91 -49.18
CA THR A 133 1.38 -35.75 -50.39
C THR A 133 0.53 -34.48 -50.33
N SER A 134 0.54 -33.74 -51.44
CA SER A 134 -0.24 -32.55 -51.74
C SER A 134 -1.63 -32.95 -52.27
N GLY A 135 -2.68 -32.19 -51.95
CA GLY A 135 -4.05 -32.44 -52.41
C GLY A 135 -4.91 -31.18 -52.29
N LYS A 136 -5.09 -30.52 -53.43
CA LYS A 136 -5.91 -29.34 -53.72
C LYS A 136 -7.41 -29.73 -53.79
N GLN A 137 -8.32 -28.91 -53.24
CA GLN A 137 -9.64 -28.67 -53.86
C GLN A 137 -10.38 -27.49 -53.21
N ASP A 138 -10.76 -26.56 -54.09
CA ASP A 138 -11.74 -25.48 -53.92
C ASP A 138 -13.17 -26.05 -53.79
N VAL A 139 -14.07 -25.32 -53.13
CA VAL A 139 -15.38 -24.87 -53.65
C VAL A 139 -16.07 -23.96 -52.63
N GLU A 140 -16.62 -22.88 -53.19
CA GLU A 140 -17.23 -21.68 -52.61
C GLU A 140 -18.59 -21.87 -51.92
N GLN A 141 -18.94 -20.91 -51.04
CA GLN A 141 -20.21 -20.15 -51.01
C GLN A 141 -20.10 -19.17 -49.81
N GLY A 142 -20.13 -17.84 -49.92
CA GLY A 142 -20.63 -16.95 -50.96
C GLY A 142 -21.88 -16.20 -50.46
N LEU A 143 -21.71 -15.21 -49.58
CA LEU A 143 -22.74 -14.18 -49.31
C LEU A 143 -22.16 -12.82 -49.70
N SER A 144 -22.42 -12.41 -50.94
CA SER A 144 -22.23 -11.03 -51.39
C SER A 144 -23.60 -10.50 -51.85
N VAL A 145 -24.05 -9.45 -51.18
CA VAL A 145 -25.29 -8.73 -51.49
C VAL A 145 -24.99 -7.79 -52.66
N THR A 146 -25.79 -7.86 -53.72
CA THR A 146 -25.68 -7.02 -54.91
C THR A 146 -26.92 -6.14 -55.03
N ASP A 147 -26.75 -4.86 -55.32
CA ASP A 147 -27.84 -3.93 -55.64
C ASP A 147 -28.04 -3.78 -57.16
N ASN A 148 -29.28 -3.44 -57.54
CA ASN A 148 -29.91 -3.64 -58.86
C ASN A 148 -29.36 -2.88 -60.08
N ASN A 149 -28.19 -2.24 -60.02
CA ASN A 149 -27.64 -1.49 -61.16
C ASN A 149 -26.22 -1.88 -61.61
N GLY A 150 -25.74 -3.07 -61.22
CA GLY A 150 -24.69 -3.78 -61.97
C GLY A 150 -23.34 -3.06 -62.17
N ASN A 151 -22.87 -2.29 -61.18
CA ASN A 151 -21.52 -1.72 -61.24
C ASN A 151 -20.67 -2.08 -60.01
N VAL A 152 -19.42 -2.47 -60.24
CA VAL A 152 -18.44 -2.90 -59.22
C VAL A 152 -17.70 -1.68 -58.69
N LEU A 153 -17.94 -1.31 -57.42
CA LEU A 153 -17.24 -0.23 -56.73
C LEU A 153 -15.92 -0.75 -56.14
N LEU A 154 -14.83 -0.54 -56.88
CA LEU A 154 -13.47 -0.53 -56.32
C LEU A 154 -13.19 0.87 -55.80
N HIS A 155 -13.02 1.04 -54.49
CA HIS A 155 -12.34 2.21 -53.94
C HIS A 155 -11.29 1.77 -52.91
N SER A 156 -10.05 1.76 -53.37
CA SER A 156 -8.90 1.94 -52.49
C SER A 156 -8.78 3.43 -52.22
N ASP A 157 -8.95 3.84 -50.96
CA ASP A 157 -8.29 5.04 -50.47
C ASP A 157 -7.60 4.76 -49.13
N ARG A 158 -6.28 4.68 -49.26
CA ARG A 158 -5.30 4.54 -48.20
C ARG A 158 -5.00 5.93 -47.66
N GLY A 159 -5.74 6.37 -46.66
CA GLY A 159 -5.34 7.47 -45.77
C GLY A 159 -4.59 6.93 -44.56
N PRO A 160 -3.52 7.59 -44.07
CA PRO A 160 -2.87 7.19 -42.83
C PRO A 160 -3.75 7.66 -41.66
N SER A 161 -4.75 6.86 -41.30
CA SER A 161 -5.47 7.07 -40.05
C SER A 161 -4.56 6.63 -38.90
N THR A 162 -3.85 7.59 -38.31
CA THR A 162 -3.20 7.42 -37.01
C THR A 162 -4.28 7.40 -35.93
N SER A 163 -5.03 6.31 -35.88
CA SER A 163 -6.06 6.06 -34.88
C SER A 163 -6.18 4.56 -34.70
N LEU A 164 -5.08 3.94 -34.28
CA LEU A 164 -5.00 2.55 -33.84
C LEU A 164 -3.75 2.43 -32.97
N THR A 165 -3.89 2.85 -31.72
CA THR A 165 -3.26 2.13 -30.62
C THR A 165 -4.36 1.72 -29.65
N ASP A 166 -5.36 1.03 -30.19
CA ASP A 166 -6.09 0.02 -29.43
C ASP A 166 -5.24 -1.26 -29.52
N PHE A 167 -4.03 -1.17 -28.94
CA PHE A 167 -3.22 -2.35 -28.65
C PHE A 167 -3.72 -2.83 -27.30
N THR A 168 -4.57 -3.84 -27.31
CA THR A 168 -4.64 -4.78 -26.19
C THR A 168 -3.29 -5.50 -26.11
N ASP A 169 -2.27 -4.80 -25.65
CA ASP A 169 -1.09 -5.41 -25.09
C ASP A 169 -1.50 -5.82 -23.68
N THR A 170 -2.08 -7.01 -23.58
CA THR A 170 -2.51 -7.64 -22.32
C THR A 170 -1.28 -8.04 -21.51
N GLU A 171 -0.40 -7.10 -21.24
CA GLU A 171 0.66 -7.24 -20.25
C GLU A 171 -0.01 -7.21 -18.89
N GLU A 172 -0.15 -8.38 -18.30
CA GLU A 172 -0.63 -8.52 -16.94
C GLU A 172 0.44 -7.93 -16.00
N ILE A 173 0.11 -6.77 -15.43
CA ILE A 173 0.96 -6.09 -14.46
C ILE A 173 0.80 -6.79 -13.12
N ILE A 174 1.93 -7.19 -12.53
CA ILE A 174 2.00 -7.80 -11.21
C ILE A 174 2.64 -6.82 -10.24
N TYR A 175 1.93 -6.55 -9.15
CA TYR A 175 2.43 -5.74 -8.05
C TYR A 175 3.05 -6.65 -7.01
N HIS A 176 4.27 -6.33 -6.60
CA HIS A 176 4.96 -7.01 -5.51
C HIS A 176 4.78 -6.13 -4.28
N ILE A 177 4.05 -6.62 -3.28
CA ILE A 177 3.66 -5.84 -2.12
C ILE A 177 4.22 -6.44 -0.85
N LYS A 178 4.37 -5.59 0.16
CA LYS A 178 4.64 -6.00 1.53
C LYS A 178 3.48 -5.57 2.40
N TYR A 179 2.87 -6.52 3.11
CA TYR A 179 1.85 -6.22 4.09
C TYR A 179 2.47 -5.49 5.27
N ASP A 180 1.85 -4.39 5.68
CA ASP A 180 2.46 -3.50 6.66
C ASP A 180 2.53 -4.14 8.07
N ASP A 181 1.59 -5.02 8.40
CA ASP A 181 1.46 -5.65 9.73
C ASP A 181 1.63 -7.17 9.69
N TYR A 182 1.99 -7.72 8.53
CA TYR A 182 2.32 -9.13 8.35
C TYR A 182 3.67 -9.26 7.63
N PRO A 183 4.75 -8.67 8.18
CA PRO A 183 6.06 -8.67 7.52
C PRO A 183 6.64 -10.08 7.33
N GLU A 184 6.18 -11.06 8.11
CA GLU A 184 6.52 -12.48 8.00
C GLU A 184 6.12 -13.09 6.65
N ASN A 185 5.11 -12.53 5.98
CA ASN A 185 4.70 -12.97 4.65
C ASN A 185 5.72 -12.59 3.57
N GLY A 186 6.66 -11.70 3.89
CA GLY A 186 7.64 -11.19 2.94
C GLY A 186 6.99 -10.39 1.81
N VAL A 187 7.52 -10.56 0.60
CA VAL A 187 7.00 -9.91 -0.62
C VAL A 187 6.02 -10.87 -1.29
N VAL A 188 4.81 -10.38 -1.56
CA VAL A 188 3.71 -11.14 -2.17
C VAL A 188 3.33 -10.54 -3.51
N GLU A 189 3.03 -11.38 -4.50
CA GLU A 189 2.55 -10.96 -5.82
C GLU A 189 1.04 -10.76 -5.81
N MET A 190 0.57 -9.65 -6.38
CA MET A 190 -0.83 -9.27 -6.47
C MET A 190 -1.23 -8.86 -7.89
N CYS A 191 -2.40 -9.28 -8.31
CA CYS A 191 -3.03 -8.84 -9.56
C CYS A 191 -3.54 -7.40 -9.44
N SER A 192 -3.71 -6.74 -10.58
CA SER A 192 -4.10 -5.32 -10.64
C SER A 192 -5.48 -5.05 -10.04
N GLU A 193 -6.36 -6.05 -10.03
CA GLU A 193 -7.75 -5.99 -9.57
C GLU A 193 -7.82 -6.04 -8.04
N ASP A 194 -6.81 -6.63 -7.40
CA ASP A 194 -6.73 -6.84 -5.95
C ASP A 194 -5.87 -5.78 -5.25
N VAL A 195 -5.47 -4.72 -5.95
CA VAL A 195 -4.71 -3.59 -5.42
C VAL A 195 -5.45 -2.28 -5.70
N ARG A 196 -5.61 -1.47 -4.66
CA ARG A 196 -6.19 -0.12 -4.77
C ARG A 196 -5.45 0.89 -3.88
N PRO A 197 -5.58 2.20 -4.14
CA PRO A 197 -4.97 3.21 -3.27
C PRO A 197 -5.46 3.05 -1.82
N ARG A 198 -4.58 3.30 -0.86
CA ARG A 198 -4.92 3.23 0.57
C ARG A 198 -6.12 4.10 0.90
N ALA A 199 -7.12 3.51 1.54
CA ALA A 199 -8.28 4.22 2.07
C ALA A 199 -7.83 5.23 3.13
N ARG A 200 -8.24 6.49 2.94
CA ARG A 200 -7.85 7.62 3.79
C ARG A 200 -9.02 8.52 4.20
N THR A 201 -10.18 8.32 3.58
CA THR A 201 -11.37 9.15 3.80
C THR A 201 -12.41 8.38 4.58
N VAL A 202 -12.67 8.78 5.82
CA VAL A 202 -13.82 8.31 6.60
C VAL A 202 -15.05 9.11 6.19
N LEU A 203 -16.12 8.42 5.81
CA LEU A 203 -17.40 9.02 5.42
C LEU A 203 -18.23 9.34 6.66
N LYS A 204 -18.80 10.54 6.68
CA LYS A 204 -19.80 10.94 7.68
C LYS A 204 -21.18 10.39 7.29
N TRP A 205 -22.08 10.33 8.27
CA TRP A 205 -23.45 9.87 8.08
C TRP A 205 -24.17 10.54 6.91
N GLU A 206 -23.99 11.84 6.76
CA GLU A 206 -24.66 12.66 5.73
C GLU A 206 -24.13 12.38 4.31
N GLN A 207 -23.02 11.63 4.19
CA GLN A 207 -22.39 11.24 2.92
C GLN A 207 -22.72 9.79 2.54
N LEU A 208 -23.49 9.07 3.36
CA LEU A 208 -23.87 7.69 3.12
C LEU A 208 -25.18 7.62 2.34
N GLU A 209 -25.20 6.81 1.29
CA GLU A 209 -26.38 6.61 0.45
C GLU A 209 -26.64 5.12 0.21
N VAL A 210 -27.90 4.71 0.19
CA VAL A 210 -28.27 3.32 -0.15
C VAL A 210 -27.83 3.02 -1.60
N GLY A 211 -27.20 1.87 -1.80
CA GLY A 211 -26.57 1.46 -3.06
C GLY A 211 -25.10 1.87 -3.20
N GLN A 212 -24.58 2.71 -2.30
CA GLN A 212 -23.16 3.08 -2.30
C GLN A 212 -22.29 1.90 -1.86
N VAL A 213 -21.17 1.67 -2.54
CA VAL A 213 -20.16 0.69 -2.13
C VAL A 213 -19.08 1.38 -1.30
N ILE A 214 -18.89 0.88 -0.09
CA ILE A 214 -18.00 1.41 0.95
C ILE A 214 -17.13 0.29 1.52
N MET A 215 -16.06 0.66 2.21
CA MET A 215 -15.26 -0.29 2.98
C MET A 215 -15.66 -0.22 4.46
N VAL A 216 -16.02 -1.36 5.04
CA VAL A 216 -16.52 -1.47 6.42
C VAL A 216 -15.76 -2.53 7.19
N ASN A 217 -15.70 -2.38 8.51
CA ASN A 217 -15.22 -3.43 9.38
C ASN A 217 -16.36 -4.37 9.76
N TYR A 218 -16.17 -5.67 9.56
CA TYR A 218 -17.15 -6.69 9.94
C TYR A 218 -16.45 -7.99 10.35
N ASN A 219 -17.04 -8.73 11.29
CA ASN A 219 -16.59 -10.08 11.63
C ASN A 219 -17.65 -11.08 11.18
N ILE A 220 -17.30 -11.92 10.21
CA ILE A 220 -18.22 -12.89 9.59
C ILE A 220 -18.58 -14.02 10.57
N GLU A 221 -17.67 -14.35 11.49
CA GLU A 221 -17.87 -15.41 12.49
C GLU A 221 -18.65 -14.91 13.71
N MET A 222 -18.30 -13.72 14.21
CA MET A 222 -18.92 -13.08 15.38
C MET A 222 -19.31 -11.63 15.06
N PRO A 223 -20.48 -11.37 14.45
CA PRO A 223 -20.92 -10.04 14.00
C PRO A 223 -20.93 -8.93 15.06
N GLU A 224 -20.92 -9.28 16.33
CA GLU A 224 -20.83 -8.39 17.50
C GLU A 224 -19.39 -7.98 17.88
N GLU A 225 -18.39 -8.60 17.27
CA GLU A 225 -16.98 -8.25 17.45
C GLU A 225 -16.41 -7.46 16.26
N ARG A 226 -15.30 -6.76 16.48
CA ARG A 226 -14.49 -6.21 15.39
C ARG A 226 -13.97 -7.35 14.53
N GLY A 227 -13.83 -7.15 13.23
CA GLY A 227 -13.27 -8.15 12.32
C GLY A 227 -12.33 -7.52 11.31
N PHE A 228 -12.46 -7.94 10.05
CA PHE A 228 -11.64 -7.47 8.94
C PHE A 228 -12.37 -6.41 8.11
N TRP A 229 -11.66 -5.82 7.15
CA TRP A 229 -12.18 -4.77 6.28
C TRP A 229 -12.71 -5.38 4.98
N TYR A 230 -13.98 -5.15 4.68
CA TYR A 230 -14.64 -5.69 3.50
C TYR A 230 -15.25 -4.57 2.67
N ASP A 231 -15.33 -4.79 1.36
CA ASP A 231 -16.21 -3.98 0.53
C ASP A 231 -17.65 -4.41 0.79
N ALA A 232 -18.55 -3.43 0.86
CA ALA A 232 -19.94 -3.68 1.14
C ALA A 232 -20.83 -2.63 0.47
N GLU A 233 -21.98 -3.07 -0.04
CA GLU A 233 -23.01 -2.19 -0.57
C GLU A 233 -24.00 -1.84 0.53
N ILE A 234 -24.28 -0.54 0.73
CA ILE A 234 -25.27 -0.09 1.71
C ILE A 234 -26.67 -0.52 1.25
N THR A 235 -27.36 -1.30 2.07
CA THR A 235 -28.72 -1.77 1.78
C THR A 235 -29.79 -1.03 2.57
N SER A 236 -29.46 -0.48 3.74
CA SER A 236 -30.39 0.30 4.55
C SER A 236 -29.65 1.25 5.49
N LEU A 237 -30.13 2.50 5.54
CA LEU A 237 -29.72 3.51 6.51
C LEU A 237 -30.93 3.88 7.35
N LYS A 238 -30.81 3.76 8.68
CA LYS A 238 -31.88 4.12 9.62
C LYS A 238 -31.31 4.99 10.72
N GLU A 239 -31.83 6.20 10.83
CA GLU A 239 -31.57 7.07 11.98
C GLU A 239 -32.66 6.81 13.04
N LEU A 240 -32.31 6.09 14.09
CA LEU A 240 -33.23 5.76 15.19
C LEU A 240 -33.36 6.92 16.17
N SER A 241 -32.26 7.65 16.39
CA SER A 241 -32.22 8.89 17.17
C SER A 241 -31.00 9.71 16.76
N ARG A 242 -30.87 10.93 17.29
CA ARG A 242 -29.71 11.82 17.08
C ARG A 242 -28.36 11.12 17.35
N THR A 243 -28.32 10.14 18.26
CA THR A 243 -27.10 9.42 18.65
C THR A 243 -27.12 7.95 18.25
N SER A 244 -28.20 7.47 17.64
CA SER A 244 -28.37 6.06 17.30
C SER A 244 -28.69 5.91 15.83
N LYS A 245 -27.73 5.34 15.11
CA LYS A 245 -27.75 5.14 13.67
C LYS A 245 -27.50 3.67 13.40
N GLU A 246 -28.28 3.09 12.49
CA GLU A 246 -28.12 1.72 12.03
C GLU A 246 -27.81 1.73 10.53
N VAL A 247 -26.67 1.14 10.19
CA VAL A 247 -26.26 0.87 8.81
C VAL A 247 -26.33 -0.63 8.59
N ARG A 248 -27.08 -1.06 7.58
CA ARG A 248 -27.06 -2.44 7.09
C ARG A 248 -26.47 -2.47 5.69
N VAL A 249 -25.70 -3.52 5.44
CA VAL A 249 -24.95 -3.69 4.20
C VAL A 249 -25.06 -5.12 3.67
N LYS A 250 -24.66 -5.29 2.42
CA LYS A 250 -24.38 -6.57 1.78
C LYS A 250 -22.87 -6.63 1.50
N LEU A 251 -22.15 -7.51 2.19
CA LEU A 251 -20.71 -7.70 2.01
C LEU A 251 -20.41 -8.30 0.63
N LEU A 252 -19.28 -7.90 0.05
CA LEU A 252 -18.81 -8.31 -1.27
C LEU A 252 -17.43 -8.97 -1.11
N LEU A 253 -17.37 -10.31 -1.13
CA LEU A 253 -16.14 -11.06 -0.85
C LEU A 253 -15.26 -11.30 -2.08
N GLY A 254 -15.73 -10.92 -3.28
CA GLY A 254 -14.91 -10.79 -4.49
C GLY A 254 -15.38 -11.56 -5.71
N GLY A 255 -16.11 -12.66 -5.54
CA GLY A 255 -16.67 -13.44 -6.65
C GLY A 255 -18.15 -13.16 -6.94
N PRO A 256 -18.65 -13.47 -8.16
CA PRO A 256 -20.07 -13.43 -8.47
C PRO A 256 -20.85 -14.43 -7.60
N GLY A 257 -21.62 -13.93 -6.64
CA GLY A 257 -22.37 -14.75 -5.68
C GLY A 257 -21.73 -14.88 -4.31
N ASP A 258 -20.48 -14.43 -4.13
CA ASP A 258 -19.79 -14.41 -2.84
C ASP A 258 -20.19 -13.15 -2.05
N VAL A 259 -21.47 -13.09 -1.71
CA VAL A 259 -22.08 -11.97 -0.98
C VAL A 259 -22.77 -12.45 0.29
N ILE A 260 -22.63 -11.67 1.35
CA ILE A 260 -23.35 -11.91 2.61
C ILE A 260 -24.29 -10.73 2.84
N GLY A 261 -25.59 -10.99 2.80
CA GLY A 261 -26.62 -9.96 2.95
C GLY A 261 -26.98 -9.66 4.41
N ASP A 262 -27.66 -8.53 4.61
CA ASP A 262 -28.28 -8.11 5.87
C ASP A 262 -27.31 -8.00 7.07
N CYS A 263 -26.06 -7.60 6.80
CA CYS A 263 -25.04 -7.40 7.82
C CYS A 263 -25.21 -6.05 8.52
N LYS A 264 -25.35 -6.04 9.84
CA LYS A 264 -25.39 -4.80 10.64
C LYS A 264 -23.98 -4.31 10.96
N VAL A 265 -23.64 -3.12 10.51
CA VAL A 265 -22.32 -2.51 10.77
C VAL A 265 -22.28 -1.99 12.22
N LEU A 266 -21.28 -2.43 12.98
CA LEU A 266 -21.06 -1.97 14.36
C LEU A 266 -20.40 -0.58 14.42
N PHE A 267 -19.37 -0.37 13.61
CA PHE A 267 -18.53 0.82 13.65
C PHE A 267 -18.96 1.84 12.59
N VAL A 268 -20.12 2.46 12.80
CA VAL A 268 -20.71 3.43 11.86
C VAL A 268 -19.86 4.70 11.67
N ASP A 269 -18.98 5.01 12.62
CA ASP A 269 -18.02 6.13 12.54
C ASP A 269 -16.70 5.76 11.86
N GLU A 270 -16.53 4.50 11.44
CA GLU A 270 -15.32 3.98 10.80
C GLU A 270 -15.62 3.41 9.40
N ILE A 271 -16.54 4.05 8.69
CA ILE A 271 -16.89 3.71 7.31
C ILE A 271 -15.95 4.44 6.35
N TYR A 272 -15.22 3.70 5.54
CA TYR A 272 -14.26 4.28 4.60
C TYR A 272 -14.82 4.36 3.19
N LYS A 273 -14.50 5.46 2.51
CA LYS A 273 -14.64 5.58 1.06
C LYS A 273 -13.62 4.66 0.38
N ILE A 274 -14.06 3.95 -0.65
CA ILE A 274 -13.15 3.21 -1.54
C ILE A 274 -12.50 4.21 -2.51
N GLU A 275 -11.17 4.31 -2.48
CA GLU A 275 -10.44 5.20 -3.37
C GLU A 275 -10.27 4.57 -4.76
N LYS A 276 -10.43 5.38 -5.80
CA LYS A 276 -10.31 4.95 -7.20
C LYS A 276 -8.86 5.02 -7.67
N LYS A 277 -8.47 4.13 -8.59
CA LYS A 277 -7.18 4.21 -9.30
C LYS A 277 -6.99 5.61 -9.87
N GLY A 278 -5.80 6.20 -9.68
CA GLY A 278 -5.50 7.59 -10.03
C GLY A 278 -5.69 8.61 -8.89
N ALA A 279 -6.13 8.18 -7.70
CA ALA A 279 -6.05 9.02 -6.50
C ALA A 279 -4.58 9.44 -6.22
N PRO A 280 -4.34 10.58 -5.56
CA PRO A 280 -2.99 11.00 -5.23
C PRO A 280 -2.23 9.90 -4.46
N PRO A 281 -1.04 9.49 -4.93
CA PRO A 281 -0.30 8.42 -4.28
C PRO A 281 0.16 8.89 -2.90
N LEU A 282 0.13 7.98 -1.93
CA LEU A 282 0.65 8.23 -0.58
C LEU A 282 1.92 7.44 -0.37
N SER A 283 2.85 7.98 0.40
CA SER A 283 3.94 7.19 0.98
C SER A 283 3.95 7.33 2.49
N ALA A 284 4.89 6.63 3.14
CA ALA A 284 5.08 6.72 4.58
C ALA A 284 5.36 8.14 5.11
N ILE A 285 5.76 9.09 4.23
CA ILE A 285 5.98 10.50 4.63
C ILE A 285 4.67 11.25 4.90
N ASP A 286 3.58 10.85 4.24
CA ASP A 286 2.27 11.49 4.36
C ASP A 286 1.52 11.02 5.62
N GLY A 287 2.01 9.96 6.25
CA GLY A 287 1.39 9.26 7.37
C GLY A 287 1.29 7.76 7.11
N GLN A 288 1.01 6.97 8.14
CA GLN A 288 0.88 5.51 7.97
C GLN A 288 -0.49 5.05 7.48
N PHE A 289 -1.53 5.88 7.64
CA PHE A 289 -2.93 5.57 7.25
C PHE A 289 -3.37 4.16 7.68
N LYS A 290 -3.04 3.79 8.93
CA LYS A 290 -3.42 2.53 9.53
C LYS A 290 -4.84 2.60 10.06
N ARG A 291 -5.62 1.56 9.80
CA ARG A 291 -6.97 1.43 10.34
C ARG A 291 -6.93 0.72 11.69
N ARG A 292 -7.98 0.92 12.48
CA ARG A 292 -8.13 0.24 13.78
C ARG A 292 -8.39 -1.25 13.55
N ARG A 293 -7.53 -2.08 14.12
CA ARG A 293 -7.64 -3.54 14.05
C ARG A 293 -8.30 -4.09 15.30
N GLN A 294 -8.68 -5.37 15.29
CA GLN A 294 -8.95 -6.07 16.54
C GLN A 294 -7.74 -5.86 17.46
N PRO A 295 -7.95 -5.55 18.76
CA PRO A 295 -6.88 -5.71 19.72
C PRO A 295 -6.38 -7.14 19.56
N THR A 296 -5.09 -7.32 19.26
CA THR A 296 -4.48 -8.63 19.44
C THR A 296 -4.81 -9.02 20.87
N ARG A 297 -5.64 -10.05 21.06
CA ARG A 297 -5.75 -10.67 22.37
C ARG A 297 -4.34 -11.16 22.64
N SER A 298 -3.59 -10.37 23.41
CA SER A 298 -2.47 -10.88 24.18
C SER A 298 -3.06 -12.08 24.90
N LEU A 299 -2.72 -13.27 24.42
CA LEU A 299 -2.93 -14.49 25.16
C LEU A 299 -2.24 -14.23 26.49
N ARG A 300 -3.03 -13.86 27.50
CA ARG A 300 -2.59 -13.95 28.88
C ARG A 300 -2.43 -15.44 29.11
N CYS A 301 -1.20 -15.92 28.93
CA CYS A 301 -0.73 -17.15 29.53
C CYS A 301 -0.83 -17.04 31.06
#